data_AF-A0A9P5E4C1-F1
#
_entry.id   AF-A0A9P5E4C1-F1
#
_cell.length_a   1.000
_cell.length_b   1.000
_cell.length_c   1.000
_cell.angle_alpha   90.00
_cell.angle_beta   90.00
_cell.angle_gamma   90.00
#
_symmetry.space_group_name_H-M   'P 1'
#
loop_
_entity.id
_entity.type
_entity.pdbx_description
1 polymer ?
#
loop_
_entity_poly.entity_id
_entity_poly.type
_entity_poly.pdbx_seq_one_letter_code
_entity_poly.pdbx_strand_id
1 'polypeptide(L)'
;MSSPHVALVGATGNLGPAILEQLLAASLKVTVLARVGSANKVLAVTNLKSVRVREVDYSSHSSVVSTLETVDIVISTLGFTSLYEIQKNLINASIEAGVSRFVPSEFGNHPADPLVRKLPIFADKIKTQEYLESIVAENPKFSYTFVYNNSFFNWQLQNGFMVNLKDHTATLYDGGDVVYSATRLSTIGRALASIAKNLNVTKNRHIYIQDIAITQNQIIEIAKRVDGKEWTTTAASTVEIEEKAHQALKSSDPAEVAGSAPGFIARACWGEGYGGDFSKKSNDDLLGIPGLGTAGLEELVRDIIKNYNK
;
A
#
# COMPACT_ATOMS: atom_id res chain seq x y z
N MET A 1 -15.81 -24.41 -6.33
CA MET A 1 -14.65 -24.33 -5.42
C MET A 1 -15.10 -23.55 -4.19
N SER A 2 -14.66 -23.92 -2.99
CA SER A 2 -14.93 -23.13 -1.78
C SER A 2 -14.33 -21.73 -1.92
N SER A 3 -14.97 -20.72 -1.33
CA SER A 3 -14.38 -19.38 -1.26
C SER A 3 -13.04 -19.43 -0.54
N PRO A 4 -11.96 -18.83 -1.08
CA PRO A 4 -10.67 -18.76 -0.40
C PRO A 4 -10.79 -18.11 0.97
N HIS A 5 -10.06 -18.66 1.94
CA HIS A 5 -9.90 -18.11 3.28
C HIS A 5 -8.66 -17.22 3.32
N VAL A 6 -8.87 -15.93 3.54
CA VAL A 6 -7.83 -14.91 3.63
C VAL A 6 -7.50 -14.63 5.11
N ALA A 7 -6.22 -14.65 5.46
CA ALA A 7 -5.71 -14.00 6.66
C ALA A 7 -5.18 -12.61 6.32
N LEU A 8 -5.63 -11.59 7.07
CA LEU A 8 -5.18 -10.21 6.93
C LEU A 8 -4.35 -9.80 8.14
N VAL A 9 -3.08 -9.46 7.92
CA VAL A 9 -2.15 -8.91 8.91
C VAL A 9 -2.06 -7.40 8.71
N GLY A 10 -2.15 -6.62 9.80
CA GLY A 10 -2.06 -5.16 9.74
C GLY A 10 -3.38 -4.44 9.47
N ALA A 11 -4.51 -5.07 9.80
CA ALA A 11 -5.87 -4.56 9.52
C ALA A 11 -6.21 -3.19 10.17
N THR A 12 -5.42 -2.70 11.13
CA THR A 12 -5.62 -1.40 11.80
C THR A 12 -4.70 -0.30 11.29
N GLY A 13 -3.86 -0.57 10.29
CA GLY A 13 -3.00 0.45 9.68
C GLY A 13 -3.76 1.40 8.74
N ASN A 14 -3.04 2.24 8.00
CA ASN A 14 -3.66 3.18 7.07
C ASN A 14 -4.39 2.51 5.89
N LEU A 15 -3.89 1.34 5.44
CA LEU A 15 -4.44 0.61 4.29
C LEU A 15 -5.35 -0.56 4.71
N GLY A 16 -5.03 -1.23 5.82
CA GLY A 16 -5.69 -2.44 6.30
C GLY A 16 -7.22 -2.39 6.35
N PRO A 17 -7.84 -1.31 6.89
CA PRO A 17 -9.30 -1.20 6.99
C PRO A 17 -9.99 -1.26 5.62
N ALA A 18 -9.46 -0.55 4.61
CA ALA A 18 -10.03 -0.55 3.27
C ALA A 18 -9.90 -1.92 2.60
N ILE A 19 -8.80 -2.65 2.85
CA ILE A 19 -8.65 -4.01 2.35
C ILE A 19 -9.67 -4.94 3.00
N LEU A 20 -9.82 -4.89 4.32
CA LEU A 20 -10.79 -5.73 5.02
C LEU A 20 -12.21 -5.50 4.51
N GLU A 21 -12.62 -4.25 4.36
CA GLU A 21 -13.93 -3.88 3.84
C GLU A 21 -14.19 -4.51 2.45
N GLN A 22 -13.22 -4.40 1.53
CA GLN A 22 -13.38 -4.92 0.17
C GLN A 22 -13.31 -6.46 0.10
N LEU A 23 -12.52 -7.11 0.94
CA LEU A 23 -12.51 -8.57 1.04
C LEU A 23 -13.89 -9.09 1.50
N LEU A 24 -14.51 -8.43 2.48
CA LEU A 24 -15.83 -8.80 2.99
C LEU A 24 -16.94 -8.47 1.99
N ALA A 25 -16.88 -7.31 1.33
CA ALA A 25 -17.81 -6.97 0.25
C ALA A 25 -17.75 -7.98 -0.89
N ALA A 26 -16.57 -8.56 -1.13
CA ALA A 26 -16.36 -9.64 -2.09
C ALA A 26 -16.83 -11.03 -1.59
N SER A 27 -17.44 -11.11 -0.40
CA SER A 27 -17.90 -12.34 0.26
C SER A 27 -16.79 -13.37 0.51
N LEU A 28 -15.55 -12.90 0.71
CA LEU A 28 -14.44 -13.78 1.10
C LEU A 28 -14.50 -14.09 2.60
N LYS A 29 -14.06 -15.28 2.98
CA LYS A 29 -13.86 -15.65 4.39
C LYS A 29 -12.58 -14.97 4.87
N VAL A 30 -12.67 -14.12 5.89
CA VAL A 30 -11.51 -13.35 6.39
C VAL A 30 -11.26 -13.63 7.87
N THR A 31 -9.99 -13.91 8.22
CA THR A 31 -9.48 -13.83 9.59
C THR A 31 -8.51 -12.66 9.69
N VAL A 32 -8.70 -11.76 10.65
CA VAL A 32 -7.69 -10.74 10.98
C VAL A 32 -6.72 -11.31 12.00
N LEU A 33 -5.43 -11.20 11.73
CA LEU A 33 -4.37 -11.53 12.68
C LEU A 33 -3.95 -10.27 13.42
N ALA A 34 -4.37 -10.18 14.69
CA ALA A 34 -4.04 -9.09 15.58
C ALA A 34 -2.84 -9.48 16.45
N ARG A 35 -1.97 -8.53 16.78
CA ARG A 35 -1.00 -8.77 17.88
C ARG A 35 -1.77 -8.99 19.18
N VAL A 36 -1.28 -9.86 20.05
CA VAL A 36 -1.82 -10.04 21.42
C VAL A 36 -2.12 -8.69 22.09
N GLY A 37 -3.31 -8.57 22.69
CA GLY A 37 -3.81 -7.35 23.33
C GLY A 37 -4.34 -6.28 22.36
N SER A 38 -4.48 -6.59 21.07
CA SER A 38 -4.95 -5.63 20.04
C SER A 38 -6.30 -6.00 19.42
N ALA A 39 -6.95 -7.09 19.84
CA ALA A 39 -8.25 -7.50 19.29
C ALA A 39 -9.32 -6.40 19.38
N ASN A 40 -9.41 -5.69 20.51
CA ASN A 40 -10.37 -4.60 20.70
C ASN A 40 -10.15 -3.43 19.72
N LYS A 41 -8.89 -3.14 19.35
CA LYS A 41 -8.57 -2.10 18.37
C LYS A 41 -9.07 -2.50 16.99
N VAL A 42 -8.93 -3.77 16.62
CA VAL A 42 -9.48 -4.30 15.37
C VAL A 42 -11.00 -4.15 15.35
N LEU A 43 -11.69 -4.58 16.40
CA LEU A 43 -13.15 -4.50 16.45
C LEU A 43 -13.67 -3.05 16.40
N ALA A 44 -12.97 -2.11 17.04
CA ALA A 44 -13.31 -0.69 17.03
C ALA A 44 -13.10 -0.04 15.65
N VAL A 45 -11.99 -0.33 14.97
CA VAL A 45 -11.66 0.27 13.67
C VAL A 45 -12.53 -0.31 12.56
N THR A 46 -12.89 -1.58 12.68
CA THR A 46 -13.56 -2.29 11.60
C THR A 46 -15.08 -2.12 11.66
N ASN A 47 -15.68 -1.81 12.83
CA ASN A 47 -17.14 -1.79 13.03
C ASN A 47 -17.86 -3.08 12.56
N LEU A 48 -17.10 -4.15 12.34
CA LEU A 48 -17.55 -5.37 11.69
C LEU A 48 -17.69 -6.46 12.75
N LYS A 49 -18.92 -6.59 13.28
CA LYS A 49 -19.27 -7.63 14.27
C LYS A 49 -19.07 -9.07 13.76
N SER A 50 -18.88 -9.25 12.45
CA SER A 50 -18.78 -10.55 11.77
C SER A 50 -17.36 -11.00 11.46
N VAL A 51 -16.32 -10.19 11.76
CA VAL A 51 -14.93 -10.54 11.42
C VAL A 51 -14.30 -11.39 12.52
N ARG A 52 -13.73 -12.54 12.12
CA ARG A 52 -12.94 -13.38 13.02
C ARG A 52 -11.60 -12.71 13.29
N VAL A 53 -11.29 -12.43 14.55
CA VAL A 53 -9.97 -11.96 14.98
C VAL A 53 -9.25 -13.11 15.68
N ARG A 54 -8.01 -13.37 15.30
CA ARG A 54 -7.09 -14.26 16.03
C ARG A 54 -5.94 -13.41 16.56
N GLU A 55 -5.68 -13.51 17.85
CA GLU A 55 -4.49 -12.92 18.43
C GLU A 55 -3.28 -13.81 18.16
N VAL A 56 -2.17 -13.18 17.82
CA VAL A 56 -0.93 -13.83 17.40
C VAL A 56 0.24 -13.23 18.16
N ASP A 57 1.06 -14.09 18.72
CA ASP A 57 2.39 -13.73 19.20
C ASP A 57 3.40 -13.92 18.05
N TYR A 58 3.75 -12.81 17.39
CA TYR A 58 4.69 -12.82 16.27
C TYR A 58 6.13 -13.17 16.68
N SER A 59 6.44 -13.26 17.98
CA SER A 59 7.73 -13.77 18.48
C SER A 59 7.77 -15.30 18.54
N SER A 60 6.62 -15.97 18.41
CA SER A 60 6.49 -17.42 18.48
C SER A 60 6.04 -17.98 17.13
N HIS A 61 6.96 -18.65 16.43
CA HIS A 61 6.68 -19.28 15.12
C HIS A 61 5.48 -20.25 15.19
N SER A 62 5.41 -21.09 16.22
CA SER A 62 4.30 -22.04 16.41
C SER A 62 2.96 -21.33 16.66
N SER A 63 2.97 -20.18 17.35
CA SER A 63 1.79 -19.34 17.50
C SER A 63 1.28 -18.88 16.14
N VAL A 64 2.17 -18.37 15.28
CA VAL A 64 1.81 -17.91 13.93
C VAL A 64 1.25 -19.08 13.10
N VAL A 65 1.94 -20.23 13.05
CA VAL A 65 1.51 -21.42 12.27
C VAL A 65 0.09 -21.85 12.65
N SER A 66 -0.20 -22.00 13.95
CA SER A 66 -1.52 -22.44 14.42
C SER A 66 -2.66 -21.49 13.99
N THR A 67 -2.36 -20.20 13.83
CA THR A 67 -3.36 -19.20 13.40
C THR A 67 -3.61 -19.22 11.90
N LEU A 68 -2.71 -19.84 11.13
CA LEU A 68 -2.77 -19.98 9.67
C LEU A 68 -3.34 -21.32 9.20
N GLU A 69 -3.67 -22.24 10.13
CA GLU A 69 -4.39 -23.46 9.77
C GLU A 69 -5.69 -23.13 9.03
N THR A 70 -5.95 -23.82 7.91
CA THR A 70 -7.10 -23.63 7.01
C THR A 70 -7.14 -22.31 6.23
N VAL A 71 -6.08 -21.51 6.30
CA VAL A 71 -5.92 -20.27 5.52
C VAL A 71 -5.33 -20.61 4.15
N ASP A 72 -5.94 -20.09 3.09
CA ASP A 72 -5.46 -20.27 1.72
C ASP A 72 -4.48 -19.16 1.30
N ILE A 73 -4.71 -17.95 1.83
CA ILE A 73 -4.03 -16.72 1.40
C ILE A 73 -3.67 -15.87 2.62
N VAL A 74 -2.43 -15.38 2.70
CA VAL A 74 -2.02 -14.36 3.68
C VAL A 74 -1.75 -13.05 2.96
N ILE A 75 -2.34 -11.96 3.47
CA ILE A 75 -2.09 -10.59 3.01
C ILE A 75 -1.49 -9.79 4.17
N SER A 76 -0.31 -9.21 3.94
CA SER A 76 0.42 -8.39 4.91
C SER A 76 0.34 -6.92 4.52
N THR A 77 -0.12 -6.06 5.43
CA THR A 77 -0.18 -4.59 5.24
C THR A 77 0.60 -3.88 6.35
N LEU A 78 1.69 -4.48 6.80
CA LEU A 78 2.55 -3.96 7.86
C LEU A 78 3.32 -2.70 7.41
N GLY A 79 3.60 -1.81 8.37
CA GLY A 79 4.46 -0.64 8.15
C GLY A 79 5.95 -1.00 8.08
N PHE A 80 6.81 0.00 7.93
CA PHE A 80 8.24 -0.16 7.61
C PHE A 80 9.12 -0.70 8.75
N THR A 81 8.68 -0.67 10.01
CA THR A 81 9.53 -1.04 11.16
C THR A 81 9.80 -2.54 11.21
N SER A 82 11.08 -2.93 11.08
CA SER A 82 11.53 -4.34 11.10
C SER A 82 10.76 -5.22 10.11
N LEU A 83 10.39 -4.65 8.96
CA LEU A 83 9.41 -5.23 8.05
C LEU A 83 9.91 -6.58 7.50
N TYR A 84 11.19 -6.68 7.14
CA TYR A 84 11.72 -7.91 6.55
C TYR A 84 11.63 -9.10 7.51
N GLU A 85 12.15 -8.98 8.74
CA GLU A 85 12.19 -10.10 9.70
C GLU A 85 10.79 -10.57 10.06
N ILE A 86 9.84 -9.64 10.25
CA ILE A 86 8.45 -9.99 10.56
C ILE A 86 7.81 -10.72 9.38
N GLN A 87 8.01 -10.24 8.15
CA GLN A 87 7.45 -10.90 6.97
C GLN A 87 8.10 -12.25 6.68
N LYS A 88 9.42 -12.38 6.86
CA LYS A 88 10.13 -13.65 6.70
C LYS A 88 9.56 -14.72 7.64
N ASN A 89 9.34 -14.38 8.91
CA ASN A 89 8.71 -15.30 9.86
C ASN A 89 7.29 -15.66 9.44
N LEU A 90 6.49 -14.69 8.99
CA LEU A 90 5.14 -14.95 8.47
C LEU A 90 5.13 -15.84 7.23
N ILE A 91 6.08 -15.67 6.32
CA ILE A 91 6.24 -16.47 5.11
C ILE A 91 6.56 -17.92 5.48
N ASN A 92 7.52 -18.13 6.39
CA ASN A 92 7.86 -19.48 6.86
C ASN A 92 6.68 -20.17 7.53
N ALA A 93 5.97 -19.46 8.42
CA ALA A 93 4.79 -20.01 9.07
C ALA A 93 3.67 -20.29 8.06
N SER A 94 3.54 -19.48 7.01
CA SER A 94 2.57 -19.71 5.93
C SER A 94 2.87 -20.99 5.16
N ILE A 95 4.14 -21.22 4.82
CA ILE A 95 4.58 -22.45 4.13
C ILE A 95 4.29 -23.68 5.01
N GLU A 96 4.68 -23.64 6.29
CA GLU A 96 4.45 -24.74 7.23
C GLU A 96 2.95 -25.03 7.44
N ALA A 97 2.12 -24.01 7.54
CA ALA A 97 0.66 -24.14 7.67
C ALA A 97 -0.05 -24.57 6.37
N GLY A 98 0.68 -24.66 5.25
CA GLY A 98 0.13 -25.08 3.96
C GLY A 98 -0.63 -23.99 3.19
N VAL A 99 -0.39 -22.71 3.50
CA VAL A 99 -0.93 -21.56 2.76
C VAL A 99 -0.46 -21.62 1.29
N SER A 100 -1.36 -21.27 0.35
CA SER A 100 -1.06 -21.35 -1.08
C SER A 100 -0.51 -20.05 -1.69
N ARG A 101 -0.86 -18.89 -1.10
CA ARG A 101 -0.49 -17.56 -1.58
C ARG A 101 -0.09 -16.63 -0.45
N PHE A 102 1.02 -15.92 -0.62
CA PHE A 102 1.42 -14.80 0.23
C PHE A 102 1.45 -13.49 -0.58
N VAL A 103 0.82 -12.44 -0.05
CA VAL A 103 0.87 -11.08 -0.60
C VAL A 103 1.59 -10.20 0.43
N PRO A 104 2.88 -9.88 0.23
CA PRO A 104 3.65 -9.06 1.17
C PRO A 104 3.22 -7.59 1.15
N SER A 105 3.67 -6.84 2.16
CA SER A 105 3.46 -5.41 2.31
C SER A 105 4.30 -4.59 1.32
N GLU A 106 3.92 -4.64 0.05
CA GLU A 106 4.62 -3.97 -1.05
C GLU A 106 4.00 -2.62 -1.42
N PHE A 107 2.68 -2.51 -1.29
CA PHE A 107 1.82 -1.36 -1.61
C PHE A 107 2.54 -0.01 -1.66
N GLY A 108 2.90 0.42 -2.87
CA GLY A 108 3.75 1.59 -3.11
C GLY A 108 4.40 1.57 -4.49
N ASN A 109 5.59 2.16 -4.57
CA ASN A 109 6.48 2.13 -5.74
C ASN A 109 7.02 0.71 -5.99
N HIS A 110 7.53 0.46 -7.20
CA HIS A 110 8.10 -0.83 -7.58
C HIS A 110 9.62 -0.86 -7.31
N PRO A 111 10.10 -1.59 -6.29
CA PRO A 111 11.51 -1.58 -5.93
C PRO A 111 12.36 -2.58 -6.75
N ALA A 112 11.81 -3.20 -7.80
CA ALA A 112 12.65 -3.85 -8.82
C ALA A 112 13.03 -2.90 -9.97
N ASP A 113 12.50 -1.66 -9.98
CA ASP A 113 13.10 -0.58 -10.76
C ASP A 113 14.51 -0.28 -10.19
N PRO A 114 15.58 -0.28 -11.01
CA PRO A 114 16.95 -0.11 -10.52
C PRO A 114 17.21 1.17 -9.74
N LEU A 115 16.44 2.25 -9.97
CA LEU A 115 16.58 3.50 -9.24
C LEU A 115 15.85 3.44 -7.91
N VAL A 116 14.59 2.98 -7.90
CA VAL A 116 13.81 2.79 -6.66
C VAL A 116 14.53 1.82 -5.73
N ARG A 117 15.14 0.76 -6.28
CA ARG A 117 15.86 -0.26 -5.54
C ARG A 117 17.03 0.27 -4.70
N LYS A 118 17.61 1.41 -5.09
CA LYS A 118 18.74 2.04 -4.39
C LYS A 118 18.30 2.88 -3.19
N LEU A 119 17.02 3.24 -3.09
CA LEU A 119 16.54 4.10 -2.02
C LEU A 119 16.41 3.29 -0.71
N PRO A 120 17.03 3.71 0.40
CA PRO A 120 17.11 2.92 1.64
C PRO A 120 15.77 2.48 2.22
N ILE A 121 14.70 3.27 2.01
CA ILE A 121 13.35 2.98 2.53
C ILE A 121 12.76 1.66 1.98
N PHE A 122 13.24 1.18 0.83
CA PHE A 122 12.77 -0.06 0.22
C PHE A 122 13.63 -1.29 0.55
N ALA A 123 14.71 -1.14 1.33
CA ALA A 123 15.67 -2.22 1.59
C ALA A 123 15.02 -3.49 2.15
N ASP A 124 14.10 -3.36 3.12
CA ASP A 124 13.41 -4.52 3.71
C ASP A 124 12.39 -5.16 2.76
N LYS A 125 11.76 -4.36 1.88
CA LYS A 125 10.86 -4.86 0.83
C LYS A 125 11.65 -5.67 -0.19
N ILE A 126 12.81 -5.17 -0.60
CA ILE A 126 13.74 -5.87 -1.51
C ILE A 126 14.15 -7.23 -0.94
N LYS A 127 14.60 -7.28 0.32
CA LYS A 127 14.93 -8.56 0.98
C LYS A 127 13.74 -9.52 1.01
N THR A 128 12.53 -9.00 1.24
CA THR A 128 11.30 -9.81 1.21
C THR A 128 11.02 -10.39 -0.17
N GLN A 129 11.21 -9.60 -1.24
CA GLN A 129 11.03 -10.06 -2.61
C GLN A 129 12.03 -11.16 -2.97
N GLU A 130 13.32 -10.92 -2.74
CA GLU A 130 14.40 -11.89 -3.00
C GLU A 130 14.16 -13.20 -2.23
N TYR A 131 13.70 -13.09 -0.99
CA TYR A 131 13.37 -14.26 -0.18
C TYR A 131 12.20 -15.04 -0.79
N LEU A 132 11.09 -14.38 -1.13
CA LEU A 132 9.94 -15.04 -1.75
C LEU A 132 10.30 -15.68 -3.10
N GLU A 133 11.10 -15.00 -3.93
CA GLU A 133 11.56 -15.51 -5.23
C GLU A 133 12.46 -16.74 -5.08
N SER A 134 13.36 -16.75 -4.08
CA SER A 134 14.24 -17.90 -3.85
C SER A 134 13.51 -19.14 -3.33
N ILE A 135 12.51 -18.99 -2.44
CA ILE A 135 11.88 -20.13 -1.76
C ILE A 135 10.75 -20.80 -2.54
N VAL A 136 10.12 -20.11 -3.51
CA VAL A 136 8.95 -20.69 -4.23
C VAL A 136 9.32 -21.89 -5.10
N ALA A 137 10.57 -21.99 -5.56
CA ALA A 137 11.04 -23.14 -6.33
C ALA A 137 11.05 -24.43 -5.49
N GLU A 138 11.39 -24.31 -4.21
CA GLU A 138 11.42 -25.42 -3.24
C GLU A 138 10.03 -25.75 -2.69
N ASN A 139 9.05 -24.85 -2.89
CA ASN A 139 7.71 -24.94 -2.33
C ASN A 139 6.63 -24.81 -3.42
N PRO A 140 6.42 -25.82 -4.29
CA PRO A 140 5.61 -25.68 -5.51
C PRO A 140 4.11 -25.41 -5.28
N LYS A 141 3.61 -25.69 -4.07
CA LYS A 141 2.23 -25.37 -3.63
C LYS A 141 2.08 -23.95 -3.08
N PHE A 142 3.19 -23.29 -2.78
CA PHE A 142 3.25 -21.92 -2.30
C PHE A 142 3.55 -20.97 -3.46
N SER A 143 3.08 -19.74 -3.35
CA SER A 143 3.29 -18.70 -4.36
C SER A 143 3.19 -17.31 -3.76
N TYR A 144 3.68 -16.31 -4.47
CA TYR A 144 3.53 -14.92 -4.07
C TYR A 144 2.80 -14.08 -5.13
N THR A 145 2.35 -12.90 -4.72
CA THR A 145 1.99 -11.80 -5.62
C THR A 145 2.47 -10.49 -5.03
N PHE A 146 3.29 -9.75 -5.76
CA PHE A 146 3.69 -8.40 -5.37
C PHE A 146 2.71 -7.40 -5.95
N VAL A 147 2.20 -6.47 -5.14
CA VAL A 147 1.21 -5.48 -5.59
C VAL A 147 1.78 -4.07 -5.43
N TYR A 148 1.82 -3.33 -6.54
CA TYR A 148 2.27 -1.94 -6.59
C TYR A 148 1.14 -1.05 -7.04
N ASN A 149 0.95 0.06 -6.33
CA ASN A 149 -0.13 1.01 -6.58
C ASN A 149 0.35 2.46 -6.61
N ASN A 150 1.67 2.66 -6.48
CA ASN A 150 2.33 3.92 -6.22
C ASN A 150 1.67 4.67 -5.03
N SER A 151 0.91 5.73 -5.26
CA SER A 151 0.36 6.55 -4.18
C SER A 151 -0.97 6.05 -3.59
N PHE A 152 -1.14 6.21 -2.27
CA PHE A 152 -2.42 6.06 -1.55
C PHE A 152 -3.26 7.33 -1.71
N PHE A 153 -4.00 7.42 -2.80
CA PHE A 153 -4.50 8.68 -3.34
C PHE A 153 -5.42 9.46 -2.40
N ASN A 154 -6.55 8.88 -2.00
CA ASN A 154 -7.49 9.57 -1.11
C ASN A 154 -6.88 9.79 0.29
N TRP A 155 -6.01 8.89 0.75
CA TRP A 155 -5.33 9.03 2.04
C TRP A 155 -4.35 10.20 2.04
N GLN A 156 -3.51 10.37 1.00
CA GLN A 156 -2.57 11.50 0.94
C GLN A 156 -3.28 12.85 0.89
N LEU A 157 -4.42 12.92 0.20
CA LEU A 157 -5.24 14.13 0.10
C LEU A 157 -5.90 14.46 1.45
N GLN A 158 -6.40 13.42 2.14
CA GLN A 158 -7.01 13.56 3.47
C GLN A 158 -6.02 14.00 4.56
N ASN A 159 -4.74 13.62 4.43
CA ASN A 159 -3.69 13.95 5.39
C ASN A 159 -2.84 15.16 4.98
N GLY A 160 -3.09 15.76 3.81
CA GLY A 160 -2.35 16.92 3.32
C GLY A 160 -0.85 16.68 3.10
N PHE A 161 -0.44 15.45 2.83
CA PHE A 161 0.98 15.06 2.79
C PHE A 161 1.77 15.75 1.66
N MET A 162 1.11 16.15 0.57
CA MET A 162 1.76 16.74 -0.62
C MET A 162 0.90 17.81 -1.30
N VAL A 163 -0.38 17.48 -1.51
CA VAL A 163 -1.43 18.45 -1.85
C VAL A 163 -2.35 18.52 -0.64
N ASN A 164 -2.33 19.66 0.04
CA ASN A 164 -3.13 19.91 1.23
C ASN A 164 -4.40 20.68 0.84
N LEU A 165 -5.48 19.93 0.61
CA LEU A 165 -6.80 20.47 0.27
C LEU A 165 -7.43 21.31 1.38
N LYS A 166 -7.03 21.10 2.64
CA LYS A 166 -7.57 21.84 3.80
C LYS A 166 -7.01 23.25 3.86
N ASP A 167 -5.69 23.37 3.72
CA ASP A 167 -4.97 24.64 3.89
C ASP A 167 -4.64 25.32 2.55
N HIS A 168 -5.04 24.72 1.43
CA HIS A 168 -4.79 25.21 0.07
C HIS A 168 -3.29 25.44 -0.20
N THR A 169 -2.48 24.49 0.26
CA THR A 169 -1.03 24.51 0.08
C THR A 169 -0.52 23.24 -0.61
N ALA A 170 0.57 23.36 -1.38
CA ALA A 170 1.23 22.20 -1.95
C ALA A 170 2.72 22.42 -2.13
N THR A 171 3.52 21.37 -1.92
CA THR A 171 4.90 21.31 -2.39
C THR A 171 4.91 20.63 -3.76
N LEU A 172 5.24 21.37 -4.81
CA LEU A 172 5.31 20.88 -6.18
C LEU A 172 6.68 20.24 -6.43
N TYR A 173 6.69 18.92 -6.56
CA TYR A 173 7.89 18.15 -6.85
C TYR A 173 8.21 18.22 -8.33
N ASP A 174 9.43 18.67 -8.65
CA ASP A 174 9.94 18.81 -10.02
C ASP A 174 8.97 19.59 -10.94
N GLY A 175 8.35 20.64 -10.39
CA GLY A 175 7.40 21.52 -11.11
C GLY A 175 5.93 21.10 -11.00
N GLY A 176 5.62 19.92 -10.47
CA GLY A 176 4.25 19.48 -10.19
C GLY A 176 3.49 18.90 -11.40
N ASP A 177 4.11 18.86 -12.58
CA ASP A 177 3.57 18.28 -13.82
C ASP A 177 4.07 16.85 -14.11
N VAL A 178 4.84 16.25 -13.20
CA VAL A 178 5.23 14.85 -13.32
C VAL A 178 4.00 13.96 -13.11
N VAL A 179 3.66 13.17 -14.14
CA VAL A 179 2.58 12.19 -14.10
C VAL A 179 2.98 11.02 -13.21
N TYR A 180 2.09 10.66 -12.28
CA TYR A 180 2.26 9.49 -11.42
C TYR A 180 0.93 8.73 -11.27
N SER A 181 1.03 7.45 -10.96
CA SER A 181 -0.13 6.62 -10.62
C SER A 181 -0.61 6.91 -9.21
N ALA A 182 -1.90 7.17 -9.07
CA ALA A 182 -2.56 7.34 -7.79
C ALA A 182 -3.69 6.33 -7.67
N THR A 183 -3.79 5.65 -6.52
CA THR A 183 -4.76 4.59 -6.29
C THR A 183 -5.50 4.81 -4.98
N ARG A 184 -6.84 4.80 -5.01
CA ARG A 184 -7.65 4.88 -3.79
C ARG A 184 -7.45 3.62 -2.95
N LEU A 185 -7.49 3.77 -1.63
CA LEU A 185 -7.36 2.63 -0.69
C LEU A 185 -8.39 1.53 -0.99
N SER A 186 -9.63 1.90 -1.36
CA SER A 186 -10.68 0.95 -1.73
C SER A 186 -10.37 0.23 -3.05
N THR A 187 -9.72 0.87 -4.01
CA THR A 187 -9.27 0.21 -5.25
C THR A 187 -8.17 -0.81 -4.97
N ILE A 188 -7.23 -0.52 -4.05
CA ILE A 188 -6.24 -1.49 -3.60
C ILE A 188 -6.93 -2.71 -2.95
N GLY A 189 -7.93 -2.47 -2.09
CA GLY A 189 -8.75 -3.54 -1.52
C GLY A 189 -9.48 -4.39 -2.57
N ARG A 190 -10.09 -3.75 -3.59
CA ARG A 190 -10.74 -4.46 -4.71
C ARG A 190 -9.76 -5.32 -5.49
N ALA A 191 -8.57 -4.80 -5.78
CA ALA A 191 -7.52 -5.54 -6.47
C ALA A 191 -7.14 -6.80 -5.70
N LEU A 192 -6.96 -6.71 -4.38
CA LEU A 192 -6.65 -7.86 -3.54
C LEU A 192 -7.79 -8.87 -3.44
N ALA A 193 -9.03 -8.41 -3.39
CA ALA A 193 -10.20 -9.30 -3.47
C ALA A 193 -10.27 -10.03 -4.82
N SER A 194 -9.94 -9.35 -5.91
CA SER A 194 -9.86 -9.93 -7.26
C SER A 194 -8.71 -10.93 -7.37
N ILE A 195 -7.52 -10.61 -6.85
CA ILE A 195 -6.37 -11.52 -6.76
C ILE A 195 -6.75 -12.78 -5.98
N ALA A 196 -7.42 -12.63 -4.83
CA ALA A 196 -7.84 -13.77 -4.01
C ALA A 196 -8.78 -14.72 -4.76
N LYS A 197 -9.65 -14.19 -5.64
CA LYS A 197 -10.54 -15.00 -6.48
C LYS A 197 -9.86 -15.56 -7.74
N ASN A 198 -8.73 -15.00 -8.16
CA ASN A 198 -8.04 -15.30 -9.40
C ASN A 198 -6.55 -15.64 -9.16
N LEU A 199 -6.29 -16.63 -8.28
CA LEU A 199 -4.93 -16.97 -7.85
C LEU A 199 -4.02 -17.41 -9.02
N ASN A 200 -4.53 -18.16 -9.99
CA ASN A 200 -3.69 -18.70 -11.07
C ASN A 200 -3.06 -17.61 -11.94
N VAL A 201 -3.82 -16.59 -12.33
CA VAL A 201 -3.35 -15.54 -13.25
C VAL A 201 -2.39 -14.55 -12.59
N THR A 202 -2.27 -14.57 -11.26
CA THR A 202 -1.44 -13.69 -10.43
C THR A 202 -0.29 -14.42 -9.74
N LYS A 203 -0.11 -15.73 -10.01
CA LYS A 203 0.90 -16.58 -9.37
C LYS A 203 2.32 -16.14 -9.71
N ASN A 204 3.13 -15.84 -8.69
CA ASN A 204 4.54 -15.47 -8.80
C ASN A 204 4.77 -14.27 -9.74
N ARG A 205 3.93 -13.24 -9.59
CA ARG A 205 3.94 -12.06 -10.47
C ARG A 205 4.01 -10.76 -9.68
N HIS A 206 4.58 -9.77 -10.35
CA HIS A 206 4.39 -8.35 -10.06
C HIS A 206 3.07 -7.90 -10.68
N ILE A 207 2.24 -7.25 -9.88
CA ILE A 207 0.94 -6.72 -10.26
C ILE A 207 0.94 -5.22 -10.01
N TYR A 208 0.67 -4.45 -11.06
CA TYR A 208 0.56 -3.00 -11.02
C TYR A 208 -0.92 -2.63 -11.09
N ILE A 209 -1.35 -1.75 -10.20
CA ILE A 209 -2.72 -1.23 -10.21
C ILE A 209 -2.69 0.29 -10.18
N GLN A 210 -3.70 0.90 -10.78
CA GLN A 210 -3.82 2.34 -10.86
C GLN A 210 -5.30 2.72 -10.91
N ASP A 211 -5.72 3.69 -10.10
CA ASP A 211 -7.02 4.33 -10.37
C ASP A 211 -6.86 5.35 -11.50
N ILE A 212 -5.88 6.24 -11.38
CA ILE A 212 -5.69 7.36 -12.29
C ILE A 212 -4.20 7.71 -12.43
N ALA A 213 -3.80 8.15 -13.62
CA ALA A 213 -2.52 8.83 -13.84
C ALA A 213 -2.78 10.33 -13.80
N ILE A 214 -2.08 11.05 -12.92
CA ILE A 214 -2.38 12.44 -12.61
C ILE A 214 -1.11 13.21 -12.22
N THR A 215 -1.17 14.54 -12.27
CA THR A 215 -0.13 15.45 -11.77
C THR A 215 -0.60 16.24 -10.54
N GLN A 216 0.32 16.85 -9.79
CA GLN A 216 -0.05 17.69 -8.64
C GLN A 216 -0.84 18.93 -9.10
N ASN A 217 -0.42 19.54 -10.22
CA ASN A 217 -1.11 20.70 -10.78
C ASN A 217 -2.54 20.38 -11.22
N GLN A 218 -2.80 19.20 -11.78
CA GLN A 218 -4.15 18.77 -12.13
C GLN A 218 -5.07 18.62 -10.90
N ILE A 219 -4.54 18.13 -9.78
CA ILE A 219 -5.31 18.04 -8.52
C ILE A 219 -5.65 19.45 -8.02
N ILE A 220 -4.68 20.37 -8.03
CA ILE A 220 -4.89 21.77 -7.61
C ILE A 220 -5.92 22.45 -8.51
N GLU A 221 -5.83 22.27 -9.82
CA GLU A 221 -6.77 22.84 -10.80
C GLU A 221 -8.22 22.37 -10.52
N ILE A 222 -8.39 21.09 -10.21
CA ILE A 222 -9.69 20.53 -9.82
C ILE A 222 -10.16 21.11 -8.49
N ALA A 223 -9.29 21.21 -7.50
CA ALA A 223 -9.65 21.81 -6.21
C ALA A 223 -10.10 23.27 -6.38
N LYS A 224 -9.38 24.06 -7.19
CA LYS A 224 -9.78 25.44 -7.55
C LYS A 224 -11.16 25.50 -8.20
N ARG A 225 -11.49 24.56 -9.09
CA ARG A 225 -12.85 24.47 -9.67
C ARG A 225 -13.91 24.12 -8.64
N VAL A 226 -13.57 23.30 -7.65
CA VAL A 226 -14.51 22.79 -6.65
C VAL A 226 -14.91 23.85 -5.63
N ASP A 227 -13.97 24.69 -5.16
CA ASP A 227 -14.22 25.65 -4.07
C ASP A 227 -13.83 27.11 -4.36
N GLY A 228 -13.22 27.38 -5.51
CA GLY A 228 -12.85 28.74 -5.95
C GLY A 228 -11.72 29.39 -5.17
N LYS A 229 -10.96 28.64 -4.34
CA LYS A 229 -9.91 29.23 -3.51
C LYS A 229 -8.56 29.31 -4.22
N GLU A 230 -7.78 30.32 -3.87
CA GLU A 230 -6.38 30.42 -4.28
C GLU A 230 -5.47 29.48 -3.50
N TRP A 231 -4.33 29.17 -4.10
CA TRP A 231 -3.38 28.18 -3.59
C TRP A 231 -1.99 28.79 -3.40
N THR A 232 -1.32 28.39 -2.32
CA THR A 232 0.09 28.70 -2.09
C THR A 232 0.95 27.49 -2.41
N THR A 233 1.85 27.61 -3.38
CA THR A 233 2.71 26.50 -3.82
C THR A 233 4.18 26.80 -3.56
N THR A 234 4.91 25.79 -3.10
CA THR A 234 6.38 25.81 -3.00
C THR A 234 6.97 24.84 -4.00
N ALA A 235 8.02 25.22 -4.72
CA ALA A 235 8.73 24.29 -5.61
C ALA A 235 9.76 23.48 -4.81
N ALA A 236 9.92 22.20 -5.14
CA ALA A 236 10.97 21.37 -4.58
C ALA A 236 11.55 20.40 -5.62
N SER A 237 12.88 20.26 -5.62
CA SER A 237 13.59 19.26 -6.42
C SER A 237 13.59 17.92 -5.69
N THR A 238 13.14 16.85 -6.34
CA THR A 238 13.17 15.51 -5.74
C THR A 238 14.61 15.02 -5.52
N VAL A 239 15.57 15.48 -6.33
CA VAL A 239 17.00 15.19 -6.15
C VAL A 239 17.49 15.78 -4.82
N GLU A 240 17.23 17.05 -4.56
CA GLU A 240 17.64 17.70 -3.31
C GLU A 240 16.94 17.10 -2.09
N ILE A 241 15.70 16.66 -2.25
CA ILE A 241 14.94 15.98 -1.19
C ILE A 241 15.56 14.60 -0.89
N GLU A 242 15.97 13.84 -1.91
CA GLU A 242 16.67 12.57 -1.75
C GLU A 242 17.99 12.79 -0.99
N GLU A 243 18.76 13.82 -1.34
CA GLU A 243 19.99 14.17 -0.64
C GLU A 243 19.74 14.51 0.84
N LYS A 244 18.73 15.34 1.13
CA LYS A 244 18.33 15.67 2.51
C LYS A 244 17.89 14.44 3.29
N ALA A 245 17.14 13.52 2.66
CA ALA A 245 16.73 12.27 3.27
C ALA A 245 17.95 11.40 3.63
N HIS A 246 18.94 11.32 2.75
CA HIS A 246 20.21 10.64 3.03
C HIS A 246 21.01 11.29 4.17
N GLN A 247 20.95 12.62 4.33
CA GLN A 247 21.59 13.27 5.49
C GLN A 247 20.82 12.98 6.78
N ALA A 248 19.49 13.01 6.75
CA ALA A 248 18.64 12.71 7.91
C ALA A 248 18.89 11.28 8.45
N LEU A 249 19.18 10.31 7.58
CA LEU A 249 19.56 8.95 7.98
C LEU A 249 20.85 8.87 8.83
N LYS A 250 21.72 9.89 8.78
CA LYS A 250 22.97 9.93 9.54
C LYS A 250 22.77 10.53 10.94
N SER A 251 21.57 11.03 11.24
CA SER A 251 21.25 11.60 12.55
C SER A 251 21.20 10.52 13.62
N SER A 252 21.56 10.91 14.84
CA SER A 252 21.32 10.09 16.04
C SER A 252 19.91 10.25 16.59
N ASP A 253 19.12 11.22 16.11
CA ASP A 253 17.72 11.43 16.48
C ASP A 253 16.80 10.47 15.68
N PRO A 254 16.10 9.53 16.33
CA PRO A 254 15.17 8.63 15.65
C PRO A 254 14.04 9.35 14.91
N ALA A 255 13.62 10.54 15.35
CA ALA A 255 12.57 11.31 14.70
C ALA A 255 13.05 11.88 13.35
N GLU A 256 14.29 12.38 13.30
CA GLU A 256 14.91 12.84 12.05
C GLU A 256 15.12 11.67 11.07
N VAL A 257 15.60 10.53 11.58
CA VAL A 257 15.74 9.30 10.78
C VAL A 257 14.39 8.88 10.20
N ALA A 258 13.32 8.87 11.00
CA ALA A 258 11.97 8.58 10.52
C ALA A 258 11.48 9.62 9.49
N GLY A 259 11.87 10.88 9.65
CA GLY A 259 11.59 11.99 8.73
C GLY A 259 12.25 11.86 7.35
N SER A 260 13.21 10.94 7.16
CA SER A 260 13.80 10.66 5.84
C SER A 260 12.85 9.95 4.88
N ALA A 261 11.91 9.14 5.39
CA ALA A 261 11.06 8.27 4.57
C ALA A 261 10.20 9.03 3.55
N PRO A 262 9.52 10.15 3.91
CA PRO A 262 8.83 11.00 2.95
C PRO A 262 9.68 11.43 1.75
N GLY A 263 10.96 11.74 1.98
CA GLY A 263 11.84 12.20 0.92
C GLY A 263 12.17 11.12 -0.11
N PHE A 264 12.46 9.91 0.35
CA PHE A 264 12.66 8.77 -0.54
C PHE A 264 11.37 8.38 -1.29
N ILE A 265 10.21 8.46 -0.63
CA ILE A 265 8.91 8.21 -1.28
C ILE A 265 8.64 9.27 -2.35
N ALA A 266 8.91 10.55 -2.07
CA ALA A 266 8.77 11.62 -3.04
C ALA A 266 9.67 11.39 -4.25
N ARG A 267 10.93 11.01 -4.03
CA ARG A 267 11.85 10.65 -5.10
C ARG A 267 11.36 9.48 -5.94
N ALA A 268 10.88 8.42 -5.32
CA ALA A 268 10.37 7.25 -6.04
C ALA A 268 9.09 7.54 -6.84
N CYS A 269 8.30 8.52 -6.43
CA CYS A 269 7.02 8.83 -7.04
C CYS A 269 7.12 9.86 -8.19
N TRP A 270 7.89 10.95 -8.00
CA TRP A 270 8.01 12.04 -8.98
C TRP A 270 9.39 12.16 -9.63
N GLY A 271 10.41 11.46 -9.13
CA GLY A 271 11.74 11.52 -9.73
C GLY A 271 11.74 11.00 -11.17
N GLU A 272 12.34 11.78 -12.08
CA GLU A 272 12.54 11.35 -13.46
C GLU A 272 13.26 9.99 -13.51
N GLY A 273 12.72 9.05 -14.29
CA GLY A 273 13.27 7.71 -14.44
C GLY A 273 12.87 6.70 -13.34
N TYR A 274 12.25 7.11 -12.23
CA TYR A 274 11.86 6.19 -11.14
C TYR A 274 10.56 5.41 -11.41
N GLY A 275 9.92 5.64 -12.56
CA GLY A 275 8.83 4.80 -13.05
C GLY A 275 7.52 4.92 -12.28
N GLY A 276 7.22 6.11 -11.72
CA GLY A 276 6.01 6.42 -10.96
C GLY A 276 4.69 6.36 -11.76
N ASP A 277 4.75 6.44 -13.10
CA ASP A 277 3.60 6.20 -13.98
C ASP A 277 3.51 4.72 -14.39
N PHE A 278 2.43 4.08 -14.00
CA PHE A 278 2.12 2.67 -14.28
C PHE A 278 1.17 2.49 -15.48
N SER A 279 0.76 3.55 -16.15
CA SER A 279 -0.25 3.50 -17.22
C SER A 279 0.08 2.49 -18.33
N LYS A 280 1.37 2.30 -18.64
CA LYS A 280 1.83 1.34 -19.67
C LYS A 280 2.01 -0.10 -19.19
N LYS A 281 1.92 -0.36 -17.88
CA LYS A 281 2.17 -1.66 -17.25
C LYS A 281 1.07 -2.12 -16.30
N SER A 282 -0.03 -1.37 -16.23
CA SER A 282 -1.15 -1.68 -15.33
C SER A 282 -1.78 -3.04 -15.63
N ASN A 283 -2.26 -3.69 -14.58
CA ASN A 283 -3.01 -4.93 -14.60
C ASN A 283 -4.49 -4.71 -14.20
N ASP A 284 -4.98 -3.48 -14.30
CA ASP A 284 -6.37 -3.13 -13.94
C ASP A 284 -7.40 -3.97 -14.71
N ASP A 285 -7.22 -4.15 -16.03
CA ASP A 285 -8.11 -4.99 -16.85
C ASP A 285 -8.11 -6.46 -16.40
N LEU A 286 -6.94 -6.99 -16.04
CA LEU A 286 -6.82 -8.36 -15.51
C LEU A 286 -7.62 -8.54 -14.21
N LEU A 287 -7.71 -7.49 -13.40
CA LEU A 287 -8.35 -7.52 -12.09
C LEU A 287 -9.77 -6.96 -12.09
N GLY A 288 -10.25 -6.41 -13.21
CA GLY A 288 -11.57 -5.76 -13.33
C GLY A 288 -11.65 -4.43 -12.59
N ILE A 289 -10.56 -3.67 -12.55
CA ILE A 289 -10.49 -2.37 -11.88
C ILE A 289 -10.93 -1.27 -12.89
N PRO A 290 -12.02 -0.53 -12.62
CA PRO A 290 -12.59 0.40 -13.59
C PRO A 290 -11.83 1.72 -13.75
N GLY A 291 -10.82 1.98 -12.91
CA GLY A 291 -10.13 3.27 -12.82
C GLY A 291 -10.98 4.39 -12.21
N LEU A 292 -10.43 5.59 -12.19
CA LEU A 292 -11.07 6.82 -11.74
C LEU A 292 -11.01 7.86 -12.87
N GLY A 293 -12.16 8.13 -13.48
CA GLY A 293 -12.29 9.20 -14.47
C GLY A 293 -12.33 10.60 -13.83
N THR A 294 -12.25 11.64 -14.66
CA THR A 294 -12.24 13.05 -14.22
C THR A 294 -13.43 13.43 -13.33
N ALA A 295 -14.64 12.96 -13.65
CA ALA A 295 -15.83 13.25 -12.84
C ALA A 295 -15.73 12.64 -11.44
N GLY A 296 -15.27 11.39 -11.32
CA GLY A 296 -15.07 10.74 -10.03
C GLY A 296 -13.93 11.35 -9.23
N LEU A 297 -12.90 11.88 -9.90
CA LEU A 297 -11.85 12.64 -9.25
C LEU A 297 -12.37 13.96 -8.66
N GLU A 298 -13.16 14.72 -9.42
CA GLU A 298 -13.77 15.95 -8.91
C GLU A 298 -14.69 15.67 -7.72
N GLU A 299 -15.49 14.60 -7.78
CA GLU A 299 -16.33 14.14 -6.68
C GLU A 299 -15.48 13.78 -5.44
N LEU A 300 -14.39 13.03 -5.63
CA LEU A 300 -13.47 12.68 -4.54
C LEU A 300 -12.89 13.93 -3.86
N VAL A 301 -12.40 14.90 -4.64
CA VAL A 301 -11.86 16.17 -4.12
C VAL A 301 -12.95 16.94 -3.36
N ARG A 302 -14.16 17.03 -3.92
CA ARG A 302 -15.32 17.69 -3.32
C ARG A 302 -15.71 17.06 -1.99
N ASP A 303 -15.71 15.74 -1.88
CA ASP A 303 -16.06 15.05 -0.65
C ASP A 303 -15.00 15.20 0.44
N ILE A 304 -13.72 15.20 0.06
CA ILE A 304 -12.63 15.47 1.01
C ILE A 304 -12.73 16.90 1.54
N ILE A 305 -12.93 17.90 0.67
CA ILE A 305 -13.10 19.31 1.08
C ILE A 305 -14.30 19.48 2.01
N LYS A 306 -15.45 18.85 1.70
CA LYS A 306 -16.65 18.89 2.56
C LYS A 306 -16.38 18.35 3.96
N ASN A 307 -15.56 17.32 4.11
CA ASN A 307 -15.29 16.69 5.40
C ASN A 307 -14.43 17.54 6.33
N TYR A 308 -13.66 18.52 5.82
CA TYR A 308 -12.92 19.47 6.67
C TYR A 308 -13.77 20.64 7.17
N ASN A 309 -14.88 20.91 6.49
CA ASN A 309 -15.78 22.01 6.83
C ASN A 309 -16.89 21.60 7.83
N LYS A 310 -16.86 20.36 8.32
CA LYS A 310 -17.75 19.83 9.36
C LYS A 310 -17.02 19.82 10.70
#